data_AF-A0A2V7Z0Y1-F1
#
_entry.id   AF-A0A2V7Z0Y1-F1
#
_cell.length_a   1.000
_cell.length_b   1.000
_cell.length_c   1.000
_cell.angle_alpha   90.00
_cell.angle_beta   90.00
_cell.angle_gamma   90.00
#
_symmetry.space_group_name_H-M   'P 1'
#
loop_
_entity.id
_entity.type
_entity.pdbx_description
1 polymer ?
#
loop_
_entity_poly.entity_id
_entity_poly.type
_entity_poly.pdbx_seq_one_letter_code
_entity_poly.pdbx_strand_id
1 'polypeptide(L)'
;MDSSRGLRRPPAPDRLLLVASILAAALCAAPVQAQPSPGLYRWLSARSEGARQPVLASGPEAQGIPPGSVIGDVRVVAKDIFDADAPGEDRKLFRFANRLHRTTREGVIASQLLFKPGDVFNPELIAESARILRTHDYLYDVDIHPVLRDDGKVEVDVTTRDVWTLQGGASFGRAGGRNSTSFSLSDSNFLGTGKEIELDRIGTIDRTSNLVRYTDPNLLGSRVRLLASYADNSDGGRQRLEVERPFYSLDTRWA
;
A
#
# COMPACT_ATOMS: atom_id res chain seq x y z
N MET A 1 -0.34 -28.27 -62.08
CA MET A 1 0.71 -27.32 -61.65
C MET A 1 0.08 -26.42 -60.62
N ASP A 2 0.32 -26.76 -59.36
CA ASP A 2 -0.26 -26.14 -58.17
C ASP A 2 0.65 -24.99 -57.70
N SER A 3 0.07 -23.88 -57.28
CA SER A 3 0.80 -22.71 -56.80
C SER A 3 0.00 -22.02 -55.70
N SER A 4 0.07 -22.60 -54.51
CA SER A 4 -0.38 -22.03 -53.26
C SER A 4 0.62 -20.97 -52.76
N ARG A 5 0.31 -19.69 -52.93
CA ARG A 5 1.00 -18.59 -52.24
C ARG A 5 0.37 -18.39 -50.86
N GLY A 6 1.06 -18.85 -49.82
CA GLY A 6 0.68 -18.60 -48.43
C GLY A 6 0.80 -17.12 -48.05
N LEU A 7 -0.34 -16.49 -47.75
CA LEU A 7 -0.41 -15.19 -47.09
C LEU A 7 0.00 -15.35 -45.62
N ARG A 8 1.20 -14.89 -45.26
CA ARG A 8 1.61 -14.77 -43.85
C ARG A 8 0.78 -13.66 -43.20
N ARG A 9 0.00 -14.00 -42.17
CA ARG A 9 -0.68 -13.02 -41.31
C ARG A 9 0.38 -12.24 -40.50
N PRO A 10 0.23 -10.91 -40.31
CA PRO A 10 1.08 -10.19 -39.36
C PRO A 10 0.81 -10.70 -37.93
N PRO A 11 1.83 -10.73 -37.04
CA PRO A 11 1.61 -11.08 -35.64
C PRO A 11 0.67 -10.05 -35.00
N ALA A 12 -0.27 -10.53 -34.18
CA ALA A 12 -1.15 -9.68 -33.40
C ALA A 12 -0.30 -8.80 -32.45
N PRO A 13 -0.62 -7.51 -32.27
CA PRO A 13 0.13 -6.68 -31.34
C PRO A 13 -0.05 -7.18 -29.91
N ASP A 14 1.07 -7.42 -29.23
CA ASP A 14 1.13 -7.81 -27.83
C ASP A 14 0.40 -6.78 -26.96
N ARG A 15 -0.58 -7.26 -26.18
CA ARG A 15 -1.40 -6.46 -25.26
C ARG A 15 -0.60 -5.78 -24.13
N LEU A 16 0.70 -5.98 -24.06
CA LEU A 16 1.63 -5.34 -23.11
C LEU A 16 2.11 -3.95 -23.55
N LEU A 17 1.93 -3.56 -24.82
CA LEU A 17 2.42 -2.26 -25.32
C LEU A 17 1.43 -1.10 -25.17
N LEU A 18 0.19 -1.35 -24.72
CA LEU A 18 -0.82 -0.29 -24.61
C LEU A 18 -0.73 0.54 -23.31
N VAL A 19 -0.02 0.07 -22.28
CA VAL A 19 0.17 0.83 -21.02
C VAL A 19 1.35 1.82 -21.13
N ALA A 20 2.33 1.54 -21.99
CA ALA A 20 3.45 2.45 -22.25
C ALA A 20 3.09 3.64 -23.16
N SER A 21 1.95 3.58 -23.85
CA SER A 21 1.58 4.53 -24.90
C SER A 21 0.89 5.81 -24.39
N ILE A 22 0.43 5.84 -23.13
CA ILE A 22 -0.18 7.06 -22.56
C ILE A 22 0.89 8.08 -22.12
N LEU A 23 2.13 7.63 -21.88
CA LEU A 23 3.24 8.50 -21.44
C LEU A 23 3.98 9.22 -22.58
N ALA A 24 3.79 8.83 -23.83
CA ALA A 24 4.56 9.38 -24.97
C ALA A 24 3.86 10.53 -25.74
N ALA A 25 2.59 10.83 -25.46
CA ALA A 25 1.82 11.85 -26.21
C ALA A 25 1.71 13.23 -25.50
N ALA A 26 2.34 13.40 -24.33
CA ALA A 26 2.24 14.65 -23.55
C ALA A 26 3.30 15.70 -23.90
N LEU A 27 4.03 15.57 -25.01
CA LEU A 27 5.20 16.42 -25.31
C LEU A 27 4.95 17.63 -26.22
N CYS A 28 3.73 17.92 -26.69
CA CYS A 28 3.49 19.10 -27.56
C CYS A 28 2.14 19.81 -27.40
N ALA A 29 1.30 19.46 -26.42
CA ALA A 29 0.12 20.26 -26.09
C ALA A 29 0.37 20.98 -24.77
N ALA A 30 0.20 22.30 -24.75
CA ALA A 30 0.23 23.07 -23.50
C ALA A 30 -0.64 22.36 -22.46
N PRO A 31 -0.09 21.89 -21.33
CA PRO A 31 -0.92 21.21 -20.36
C PRO A 31 -1.79 22.27 -19.71
N VAL A 32 -3.09 22.17 -19.97
CA VAL A 32 -4.11 22.54 -18.99
C VAL A 32 -3.58 22.07 -17.63
N GLN A 33 -3.63 22.93 -16.61
CA GLN A 33 -3.42 22.54 -15.22
C GLN A 33 -4.49 21.49 -14.86
N ALA A 34 -4.29 20.26 -15.29
CA ALA A 34 -5.00 19.10 -14.77
C ALA A 34 -4.26 18.71 -13.50
N GLN A 35 -4.38 19.55 -12.47
CA GLN A 35 -4.33 19.01 -11.12
C GLN A 35 -5.46 17.97 -11.08
N PRO A 36 -5.23 16.71 -10.67
CA PRO A 36 -6.35 15.87 -10.26
C PRO A 36 -7.16 16.73 -9.29
N SER A 37 -8.47 16.88 -9.52
CA SER A 37 -9.28 17.90 -8.85
C SER A 37 -8.90 17.92 -7.37
N PRO A 38 -8.41 19.04 -6.82
CA PRO A 38 -8.02 19.12 -5.42
C PRO A 38 -9.12 18.58 -4.51
N GLY A 39 -10.38 18.69 -4.94
CA GLY A 39 -11.55 18.06 -4.34
C GLY A 39 -11.48 16.54 -4.21
N LEU A 40 -11.15 15.76 -5.25
CA LEU A 40 -11.11 14.29 -5.15
C LEU A 40 -9.95 13.78 -4.28
N TYR A 41 -8.74 14.36 -4.46
CA TYR A 41 -7.60 14.00 -3.61
C TYR A 41 -7.85 14.41 -2.16
N ARG A 42 -8.27 15.66 -1.90
CA ARG A 42 -8.65 16.15 -0.57
C ARG A 42 -9.85 15.40 0.01
N TRP A 43 -10.79 14.92 -0.81
CA TRP A 43 -11.92 14.12 -0.34
C TRP A 43 -11.51 12.69 0.03
N LEU A 44 -10.63 12.07 -0.76
CA LEU A 44 -10.03 10.76 -0.44
C LEU A 44 -9.14 10.84 0.81
N SER A 45 -8.30 11.88 0.94
CA SER A 45 -7.39 12.06 2.07
C SER A 45 -8.05 12.66 3.33
N ALA A 46 -9.04 13.54 3.21
CA ALA A 46 -9.81 14.02 4.36
C ALA A 46 -10.67 12.90 4.98
N ARG A 47 -11.08 11.90 4.19
CA ARG A 47 -11.77 10.72 4.71
C ARG A 47 -10.81 9.78 5.44
N SER A 48 -9.53 9.71 5.04
CA SER A 48 -8.48 9.00 5.80
C SER A 48 -7.99 9.76 7.05
N GLU A 49 -8.02 11.10 7.05
CA GLU A 49 -7.61 11.91 8.21
C GLU A 49 -8.71 12.03 9.27
N GLY A 50 -9.98 12.15 8.87
CA GLY A 50 -11.11 12.36 9.78
C GLY A 50 -11.49 11.16 10.66
N ALA A 51 -10.96 9.97 10.37
CA ALA A 51 -11.26 8.72 11.08
C ALA A 51 -10.11 8.18 11.94
N ARG A 52 -8.97 8.88 12.00
CA ARG A 52 -7.89 8.59 12.98
C ARG A 52 -8.28 9.07 14.38
N GLN A 53 -9.48 8.73 14.84
CA GLN A 53 -9.75 8.80 16.28
C GLN A 53 -9.01 7.65 16.93
N PRO A 54 -8.12 7.93 17.90
CA PRO A 54 -7.54 6.87 18.68
C PRO A 54 -8.66 6.39 19.60
N VAL A 55 -9.32 5.28 19.23
CA VAL A 55 -10.09 4.51 20.20
C VAL A 55 -9.06 3.90 21.15
N LEU A 56 -8.64 4.69 22.12
CA LEU A 56 -7.89 4.26 23.31
C LEU A 56 -8.83 3.50 24.24
N ALA A 57 -9.47 2.48 23.72
CA ALA A 57 -10.08 1.45 24.53
C ALA A 57 -9.49 0.14 24.03
N SER A 58 -8.68 -0.49 24.89
CA SER A 58 -8.59 -1.94 24.96
C SER A 58 -10.02 -2.48 24.79
N GLY A 59 -10.32 -3.02 23.61
CA GLY A 59 -11.69 -3.37 23.24
C GLY A 59 -12.29 -4.37 24.24
N PRO A 60 -13.63 -4.41 24.38
CA PRO A 60 -14.37 -5.40 25.17
C PRO A 60 -14.20 -6.86 24.67
N GLU A 61 -13.40 -7.07 23.65
CA GLU A 61 -13.24 -8.27 22.83
C GLU A 61 -12.62 -9.46 23.58
N ALA A 62 -11.90 -9.22 24.68
CA ALA A 62 -11.34 -10.28 25.53
C ALA A 62 -12.25 -10.71 26.69
N GLN A 63 -13.42 -10.09 26.86
CA GLN A 63 -14.32 -10.37 27.98
C GLN A 63 -14.94 -11.77 27.82
N GLY A 64 -14.50 -12.72 28.65
CA GLY A 64 -15.08 -14.07 28.71
C GLY A 64 -14.17 -15.20 28.23
N ILE A 65 -12.95 -14.92 27.77
CA ILE A 65 -11.97 -15.96 27.41
C ILE A 65 -11.22 -16.41 28.67
N PRO A 66 -11.26 -17.71 29.04
CA PRO A 66 -10.56 -18.21 30.23
C PRO A 66 -9.04 -18.00 30.14
N PRO A 67 -8.35 -17.66 31.25
CA PRO A 67 -6.89 -17.63 31.28
C PRO A 67 -6.28 -18.97 30.87
N GLY A 68 -5.20 -18.92 30.08
CA GLY A 68 -4.53 -20.13 29.59
C GLY A 68 -5.17 -20.78 28.36
N SER A 69 -6.26 -20.21 27.83
CA SER A 69 -6.82 -20.64 26.54
C SER A 69 -5.76 -20.53 25.43
N VAL A 70 -5.80 -21.45 24.46
CA VAL A 70 -4.83 -21.52 23.35
C VAL A 70 -5.49 -20.99 22.08
N ILE A 71 -4.73 -20.23 21.29
CA ILE A 71 -5.16 -19.76 19.98
C ILE A 71 -5.21 -20.97 19.04
N GLY A 72 -6.39 -21.29 18.53
CA GLY A 72 -6.62 -22.39 17.61
C GLY A 72 -6.31 -22.03 16.17
N ASP A 73 -6.92 -20.96 15.68
CA ASP A 73 -6.75 -20.47 14.31
C ASP A 73 -6.75 -18.93 14.28
N VAL A 74 -6.10 -18.37 13.26
CA VAL A 74 -6.05 -16.93 13.01
C VAL A 74 -6.49 -16.68 11.57
N ARG A 75 -7.67 -16.10 11.41
CA ARG A 75 -8.25 -15.82 10.11
C ARG A 75 -8.07 -14.36 9.76
N VAL A 76 -7.41 -14.08 8.63
CA VAL A 76 -7.24 -12.72 8.13
C VAL A 76 -8.22 -12.45 7.00
N VAL A 77 -8.95 -11.35 7.09
CA VAL A 77 -9.87 -10.88 6.05
C VAL A 77 -9.50 -9.45 5.68
N ALA A 78 -8.91 -9.27 4.50
CA ALA A 78 -8.60 -7.97 3.92
C ALA A 78 -9.76 -7.51 3.03
N LYS A 79 -10.37 -6.37 3.37
CA LYS A 79 -11.49 -5.78 2.63
C LYS A 79 -11.01 -4.69 1.68
N ASP A 80 -11.66 -4.60 0.51
CA ASP A 80 -11.42 -3.54 -0.46
C ASP A 80 -11.84 -2.15 0.08
N ILE A 81 -11.32 -1.12 -0.57
CA ILE A 81 -11.57 0.30 -0.24
C ILE A 81 -13.05 0.66 -0.38
N PHE A 82 -13.71 0.13 -1.42
CA PHE A 82 -15.13 0.33 -1.69
C PHE A 82 -15.85 -1.01 -1.64
N ASP A 83 -16.96 -1.03 -0.91
CA ASP A 83 -17.82 -2.21 -0.78
C ASP A 83 -18.85 -2.19 -1.90
N ALA A 84 -18.70 -3.11 -2.87
CA ALA A 84 -19.61 -3.19 -4.01
C ALA A 84 -21.04 -3.60 -3.60
N ASP A 85 -21.23 -4.18 -2.41
CA ASP A 85 -22.53 -4.58 -1.87
C ASP A 85 -23.21 -3.43 -1.10
N ALA A 86 -22.50 -2.32 -0.86
CA ALA A 86 -23.04 -1.15 -0.17
C ALA A 86 -23.82 -0.21 -1.13
N PRO A 87 -24.99 0.30 -0.71
CA PRO A 87 -25.80 1.22 -1.53
C PRO A 87 -25.01 2.47 -1.91
N GLY A 88 -24.83 2.68 -3.23
CA GLY A 88 -24.16 3.87 -3.77
C GLY A 88 -22.67 3.69 -4.12
N GLU A 89 -22.07 2.57 -3.76
CA GLU A 89 -20.67 2.21 -4.05
C GLU A 89 -20.50 1.26 -5.26
N ASP A 90 -21.59 0.70 -5.80
CA ASP A 90 -21.57 -0.06 -7.07
C ASP A 90 -21.55 0.86 -8.32
N ARG A 91 -20.47 1.62 -8.52
CA ARG A 91 -20.30 2.50 -9.70
C ARG A 91 -19.16 2.02 -10.58
N LYS A 92 -19.28 2.21 -11.90
CA LYS A 92 -18.25 1.83 -12.90
C LYS A 92 -16.85 2.39 -12.58
N LEU A 93 -16.79 3.60 -12.03
CA LEU A 93 -15.55 4.24 -11.59
C LEU A 93 -14.91 3.52 -10.39
N PHE A 94 -15.71 3.17 -9.38
CA PHE A 94 -15.25 2.47 -8.18
C PHE A 94 -14.82 1.03 -8.50
N ARG A 95 -15.51 0.34 -9.42
CA ARG A 95 -15.07 -0.97 -9.93
C ARG A 95 -13.75 -0.90 -10.71
N PHE A 96 -13.51 0.20 -11.45
CA PHE A 96 -12.22 0.42 -12.12
C PHE A 96 -11.12 0.70 -11.09
N ALA A 97 -11.40 1.49 -10.05
CA ALA A 97 -10.50 1.71 -8.94
C ALA A 97 -10.16 0.38 -8.25
N ASN A 98 -11.14 -0.43 -7.83
CA ASN A 98 -10.89 -1.74 -7.19
C ASN A 98 -10.10 -2.71 -8.07
N ARG A 99 -10.23 -2.62 -9.41
CA ARG A 99 -9.41 -3.44 -10.33
C ARG A 99 -7.95 -2.98 -10.41
N LEU A 100 -7.70 -1.68 -10.19
CA LEU A 100 -6.36 -1.10 -10.19
C LEU A 100 -5.72 -1.19 -8.79
N HIS A 101 -6.51 -1.09 -7.73
CA HIS A 101 -6.12 -1.40 -6.37
C HIS A 101 -5.92 -2.90 -6.20
N ARG A 102 -4.94 -3.27 -5.37
CA ARG A 102 -4.73 -4.64 -4.94
C ARG A 102 -4.79 -4.62 -3.42
N THR A 103 -5.75 -5.33 -2.87
CA THR A 103 -5.89 -5.49 -1.42
C THR A 103 -4.63 -6.10 -0.84
N THR A 104 -4.31 -5.72 0.39
CA THR A 104 -3.17 -6.21 1.15
C THR A 104 -3.30 -7.72 1.31
N ARG A 105 -2.21 -8.44 1.02
CA ARG A 105 -2.20 -9.90 1.15
C ARG A 105 -2.31 -10.30 2.61
N GLU A 106 -3.08 -11.34 2.87
CA GLU A 106 -3.26 -11.89 4.22
C GLU A 106 -1.93 -12.21 4.92
N GLY A 107 -0.95 -12.76 4.19
CA GLY A 107 0.38 -13.06 4.74
C GLY A 107 1.15 -11.82 5.20
N VAL A 108 0.90 -10.64 4.60
CA VAL A 108 1.51 -9.37 5.03
C VAL A 108 0.94 -8.97 6.39
N ILE A 109 -0.39 -9.03 6.54
CA ILE A 109 -1.07 -8.74 7.81
C ILE A 109 -0.65 -9.74 8.88
N ALA A 110 -0.69 -11.04 8.57
CA ALA A 110 -0.32 -12.12 9.49
C ALA A 110 1.13 -11.99 9.99
N SER A 111 2.07 -11.60 9.12
CA SER A 111 3.48 -11.41 9.50
C SER A 111 3.71 -10.30 10.54
N GLN A 112 2.74 -9.40 10.70
CA GLN A 112 2.85 -8.29 11.64
C GLN A 112 2.26 -8.60 13.01
N LEU A 113 1.38 -9.60 13.11
CA LEU A 113 0.81 -10.06 14.37
C LEU A 113 1.90 -10.55 15.34
N LEU A 114 1.68 -10.35 16.63
CA LEU A 114 2.60 -10.77 17.70
C LEU A 114 2.26 -12.15 18.28
N PHE A 115 1.28 -12.82 17.68
CA PHE A 115 0.78 -14.13 18.09
C PHE A 115 0.54 -14.99 16.84
N LYS A 116 0.47 -16.30 17.05
CA LYS A 116 0.18 -17.29 16.01
C LYS A 116 -0.65 -18.45 16.59
N PRO A 117 -1.26 -19.29 15.74
CA PRO A 117 -1.89 -20.53 16.18
C PRO A 117 -0.95 -21.36 17.06
N GLY A 118 -1.49 -21.88 18.17
CA GLY A 118 -0.75 -22.64 19.19
C GLY A 118 -0.21 -21.81 20.36
N ASP A 119 -0.19 -20.48 20.26
CA ASP A 119 0.22 -19.62 21.37
C ASP A 119 -0.87 -19.54 22.46
N VAL A 120 -0.46 -19.26 23.69
CA VAL A 120 -1.40 -18.94 24.78
C VAL A 120 -2.03 -17.58 24.48
N PHE A 121 -3.35 -17.51 24.55
CA PHE A 121 -4.10 -16.28 24.35
C PHE A 121 -3.66 -15.22 25.37
N ASN A 122 -3.19 -14.08 24.85
CA ASN A 122 -2.86 -12.91 25.64
C ASN A 122 -3.55 -11.68 25.05
N PRO A 123 -4.52 -11.07 25.76
CA PRO A 123 -5.23 -9.90 25.26
C PRO A 123 -4.32 -8.68 25.02
N GLU A 124 -3.20 -8.57 25.72
CA GLU A 124 -2.22 -7.50 25.50
C GLU A 124 -1.53 -7.64 24.13
N LEU A 125 -1.21 -8.88 23.72
CA LEU A 125 -0.63 -9.13 22.39
C LEU A 125 -1.64 -8.88 21.27
N ILE A 126 -2.94 -9.12 21.51
CA ILE A 126 -4.01 -8.77 20.57
C ILE A 126 -4.06 -7.25 20.37
N ALA A 127 -4.16 -6.50 21.48
CA ALA A 127 -4.23 -5.04 21.45
C ALA A 127 -2.98 -4.42 20.82
N GLU A 128 -1.80 -4.93 21.15
CA GLU A 128 -0.53 -4.45 20.60
C GLU A 128 -0.40 -4.79 19.10
N SER A 129 -0.86 -5.97 18.67
CA SER A 129 -0.89 -6.32 17.24
C SER A 129 -1.81 -5.38 16.46
N ALA A 130 -2.99 -5.07 17.00
CA ALA A 130 -3.89 -4.09 16.40
C ALA A 130 -3.24 -2.70 16.32
N ARG A 131 -2.52 -2.28 17.37
CA ARG A 131 -1.75 -1.03 17.37
C ARG A 131 -0.69 -1.01 16.26
N ILE A 132 0.09 -2.09 16.11
CA ILE A 132 1.13 -2.22 15.07
C ILE A 132 0.52 -2.17 13.66
N LEU A 133 -0.56 -2.91 13.42
CA LEU A 133 -1.21 -2.89 12.10
C LEU A 133 -1.68 -1.46 11.76
N ARG A 134 -2.28 -0.74 12.72
CA ARG A 134 -2.74 0.65 12.53
C ARG A 134 -1.63 1.67 12.27
N THR A 135 -0.35 1.35 12.49
CA THR A 135 0.76 2.25 12.11
C THR A 135 1.05 2.23 10.60
N HIS A 136 0.47 1.30 9.85
CA HIS A 136 0.71 1.17 8.43
C HIS A 136 -0.28 2.01 7.63
N ASP A 137 0.23 3.02 6.91
CA ASP A 137 -0.59 4.00 6.18
C ASP A 137 -1.47 3.41 5.08
N TYR A 138 -1.24 2.16 4.67
CA TYR A 138 -2.08 1.46 3.69
C TYR A 138 -3.33 0.80 4.31
N LEU A 139 -3.44 0.79 5.64
CA LEU A 139 -4.63 0.30 6.36
C LEU A 139 -5.43 1.48 6.90
N TYR A 140 -6.70 1.54 6.52
CA TYR A 140 -7.68 2.49 7.05
C TYR A 140 -8.15 2.08 8.44
N ASP A 141 -8.54 0.82 8.57
CA ASP A 141 -9.14 0.26 9.77
C ASP A 141 -8.64 -1.16 10.00
N VAL A 142 -8.54 -1.50 11.28
CA VAL A 142 -8.04 -2.78 11.76
C VAL A 142 -8.86 -3.18 12.96
N ASP A 143 -9.35 -4.39 12.93
CA ASP A 143 -10.21 -4.97 13.93
C ASP A 143 -9.76 -6.42 14.18
N ILE A 144 -9.55 -6.79 15.45
CA ILE A 144 -9.03 -8.11 15.82
C ILE A 144 -9.92 -8.73 16.90
N HIS A 145 -10.90 -9.51 16.47
CA HIS A 145 -11.90 -10.10 17.34
C HIS A 145 -11.53 -11.54 17.72
N PRO A 146 -11.17 -11.82 18.99
CA PRO A 146 -11.02 -13.17 19.47
C PRO A 146 -12.40 -13.74 19.90
N VAL A 147 -12.65 -14.99 19.53
CA VAL A 147 -13.89 -15.72 19.81
C VAL A 147 -13.53 -17.04 20.47
N LEU A 148 -14.10 -17.31 21.66
CA LEU A 148 -13.98 -18.61 22.29
C LEU A 148 -14.88 -19.62 21.55
N ARG A 149 -14.28 -20.71 21.10
CA ARG A 149 -14.98 -21.83 20.46
C ARG A 149 -15.44 -22.85 21.49
N ASP A 150 -16.41 -23.67 21.09
CA ASP A 150 -16.95 -24.78 21.90
C ASP A 150 -15.88 -25.82 22.30
N ASP A 151 -14.79 -25.94 21.53
CA ASP A 151 -13.67 -26.85 21.82
C ASP A 151 -12.65 -26.28 22.83
N GLY A 152 -12.92 -25.09 23.38
CA GLY A 152 -12.07 -24.41 24.36
C GLY A 152 -10.88 -23.67 23.76
N LYS A 153 -10.76 -23.60 22.43
CA LYS A 153 -9.74 -22.80 21.75
C LYS A 153 -10.26 -21.41 21.40
N VAL A 154 -9.34 -20.48 21.21
CA VAL A 154 -9.64 -19.12 20.75
C VAL A 154 -9.42 -19.04 19.25
N GLU A 155 -10.46 -18.69 18.49
CA GLU A 155 -10.34 -18.26 17.10
C GLU A 155 -10.13 -16.76 17.07
N VAL A 156 -9.25 -16.25 16.22
CA VAL A 156 -8.99 -14.82 16.10
C VAL A 156 -9.27 -14.35 14.68
N ASP A 157 -10.31 -13.53 14.53
CA ASP A 157 -10.67 -12.89 13.27
C ASP A 157 -9.99 -11.53 13.17
N VAL A 158 -9.08 -11.39 12.21
CA VAL A 158 -8.38 -10.14 11.88
C VAL A 158 -9.01 -9.54 10.64
N THR A 159 -9.83 -8.51 10.81
CA THR A 159 -10.44 -7.79 9.70
C THR A 159 -9.68 -6.49 9.46
N THR A 160 -9.32 -6.24 8.20
CA THR A 160 -8.68 -4.99 7.79
C THR A 160 -9.42 -4.35 6.63
N ARG A 161 -9.34 -3.02 6.54
CA ARG A 161 -9.81 -2.26 5.39
C ARG A 161 -8.66 -1.44 4.84
N ASP A 162 -8.41 -1.57 3.55
CA ASP A 162 -7.33 -0.85 2.88
C ASP A 162 -7.72 0.57 2.48
N VAL A 163 -6.71 1.42 2.27
CA VAL A 163 -6.85 2.71 1.55
C VAL A 163 -6.26 2.63 0.15
N TRP A 164 -6.59 3.62 -0.67
CA TRP A 164 -5.93 3.83 -1.95
C TRP A 164 -4.49 4.32 -1.76
N THR A 165 -3.51 3.59 -2.30
CA THR A 165 -2.08 3.86 -2.09
C THR A 165 -1.32 4.37 -3.31
N LEU A 166 -1.83 4.17 -4.54
CA LEU A 166 -1.17 4.62 -5.76
C LEU A 166 -1.32 6.14 -5.93
N GLN A 167 -0.21 6.86 -5.84
CA GLN A 167 -0.15 8.31 -5.98
C GLN A 167 0.66 8.70 -7.22
N GLY A 168 0.18 9.69 -7.96
CA GLY A 168 0.88 10.24 -9.11
C GLY A 168 0.76 11.75 -9.12
N GLY A 169 1.83 12.44 -9.49
CA GLY A 169 1.89 13.90 -9.51
C GLY A 169 2.70 14.41 -10.69
N ALA A 170 2.29 15.55 -11.23
CA ALA A 170 3.08 16.32 -12.18
C ALA A 170 2.98 17.80 -11.82
N SER A 171 4.10 18.52 -11.90
CA SER A 171 4.12 19.97 -11.67
C SER A 171 5.00 20.68 -12.70
N PHE A 172 4.64 21.93 -13.00
CA PHE A 172 5.43 22.84 -13.81
C PHE A 172 5.39 24.23 -13.17
N GLY A 173 6.54 24.87 -13.06
CA GLY A 173 6.70 26.21 -12.54
C GLY A 173 7.57 27.06 -13.47
N ARG A 174 7.27 28.36 -13.55
CA ARG A 174 8.10 29.33 -14.25
C ARG A 174 8.23 30.62 -13.46
N ALA A 175 9.46 31.02 -13.17
CA ALA A 175 9.74 32.26 -12.44
C ALA A 175 11.02 32.93 -12.98
N GLY A 176 10.93 34.21 -13.33
CA GLY A 176 12.08 34.99 -13.82
C GLY A 176 12.77 34.39 -15.03
N GLY A 177 12.01 33.83 -15.99
CA GLY A 177 12.55 33.19 -17.19
C GLY A 177 13.08 31.76 -17.01
N ARG A 178 13.02 31.23 -15.79
CA ARG A 178 13.55 29.91 -15.44
C ARG A 178 12.40 28.93 -15.17
N ASN A 179 12.59 27.66 -15.53
CA ASN A 179 11.55 26.64 -15.46
C ASN A 179 11.89 25.58 -14.40
N SER A 180 10.86 25.01 -13.78
CA SER A 180 10.93 23.80 -12.98
C SER A 180 9.82 22.83 -13.39
N THR A 181 10.10 21.53 -13.29
CA THR A 181 9.17 20.44 -13.59
C THR A 181 9.35 19.34 -12.56
N SER A 182 8.26 18.67 -12.18
CA SER A 182 8.36 17.39 -11.48
C SER A 182 7.35 16.40 -12.02
N PHE A 183 7.73 15.12 -11.98
CA PHE A 183 6.85 13.99 -12.16
C PHE A 183 7.15 13.01 -11.02
N SER A 184 6.11 12.55 -10.33
CA SER A 184 6.22 11.57 -9.26
C SER A 184 5.19 10.47 -9.46
N LEU A 185 5.59 9.24 -9.14
CA LEU A 185 4.71 8.08 -9.08
C LEU A 185 5.15 7.22 -7.90
N SER A 186 4.24 6.96 -6.97
CA SER A 186 4.51 6.13 -5.81
C SER A 186 3.34 5.22 -5.47
N ASP A 187 3.63 4.08 -4.85
CA ASP A 187 2.63 3.18 -4.28
C ASP A 187 3.17 2.64 -2.96
N SER A 188 2.50 2.97 -1.85
CA SER A 188 2.90 2.55 -0.49
C SER A 188 2.47 1.13 -0.11
N ASN A 189 1.71 0.44 -0.98
CA ASN A 189 1.33 -0.96 -0.82
C ASN A 189 1.41 -1.69 -2.16
N PHE A 190 2.57 -1.59 -2.80
CA PHE A 190 2.78 -2.07 -4.16
C PHE A 190 2.32 -3.53 -4.31
N LEU A 191 1.30 -3.74 -5.15
CA LEU A 191 0.69 -5.06 -5.41
C LEU A 191 0.22 -5.81 -4.15
N GLY A 192 -0.21 -5.08 -3.11
CA GLY A 192 -0.70 -5.62 -1.85
C GLY A 192 0.39 -6.24 -0.97
N THR A 193 1.66 -5.86 -1.16
CA THR A 193 2.80 -6.47 -0.46
C THR A 193 3.24 -5.77 0.82
N GLY A 194 2.63 -4.63 1.15
CA GLY A 194 3.06 -3.72 2.23
C GLY A 194 4.39 -3.01 1.93
N LYS A 195 4.87 -3.05 0.67
CA LYS A 195 6.14 -2.47 0.23
C LYS A 195 5.88 -1.20 -0.55
N GLU A 196 6.81 -0.26 -0.45
CA GLU A 196 6.74 1.02 -1.14
C GLU A 196 7.66 1.03 -2.36
N ILE A 197 7.17 1.55 -3.48
CA ILE A 197 7.98 1.93 -4.64
C ILE A 197 7.68 3.39 -4.96
N GLU A 198 8.73 4.19 -5.17
CA GLU A 198 8.64 5.59 -5.57
C GLU A 198 9.59 5.85 -6.75
N LEU A 199 9.08 6.55 -7.74
CA LEU A 199 9.77 6.98 -8.95
C LEU A 199 9.56 8.48 -9.13
N ASP A 200 10.65 9.25 -9.09
CA ASP A 200 10.59 10.69 -9.33
C ASP A 200 11.48 11.12 -10.48
N ARG A 201 11.03 12.14 -11.20
CA ARG A 201 11.85 12.96 -12.10
C ARG A 201 11.62 14.42 -11.79
N ILE A 202 12.65 15.10 -11.31
CA ILE A 202 12.59 16.50 -10.93
C ILE A 202 13.61 17.28 -11.76
N GLY A 203 13.13 18.29 -12.49
CA GLY A 203 13.94 19.27 -13.17
C GLY A 203 13.81 20.62 -12.47
N THR A 204 14.90 21.12 -11.91
CA THR A 204 15.03 22.50 -11.44
C THR A 204 15.98 23.26 -12.35
N ILE A 205 16.22 24.51 -11.99
CA ILE A 205 17.13 25.42 -12.70
C ILE A 205 18.56 24.89 -12.65
N ASP A 206 18.94 24.36 -11.49
CA ASP A 206 20.31 23.98 -11.19
C ASP A 206 20.56 22.49 -11.43
N ARG A 207 19.49 21.67 -11.46
CA ARG A 207 19.63 20.21 -11.45
C ARG A 207 18.48 19.46 -12.08
N THR A 208 18.79 18.42 -12.82
CA THR A 208 17.82 17.33 -13.11
C THR A 208 18.15 16.12 -12.25
N SER A 209 17.12 15.47 -11.70
CA SER A 209 17.22 14.33 -10.80
C SER A 209 16.21 13.26 -11.22
N ASN A 210 16.67 12.01 -11.33
CA ASN A 210 15.81 10.83 -11.39
C ASN A 210 16.05 10.02 -10.12
N LEU A 211 14.97 9.65 -9.41
CA LEU A 211 15.05 8.86 -8.18
C LEU A 211 14.23 7.58 -8.36
N VAL A 212 14.79 6.47 -7.90
CA VAL A 212 14.07 5.24 -7.59
C VAL A 212 14.28 4.94 -6.12
N ARG A 213 13.19 4.69 -5.39
CA ARG A 213 13.22 4.27 -3.98
C ARG A 213 12.35 3.04 -3.79
N TYR A 214 12.85 2.11 -3.01
CA TYR A 214 12.15 0.92 -2.55
C TYR A 214 12.25 0.85 -1.02
N THR A 215 11.11 0.70 -0.35
CA THR A 215 11.03 0.51 1.10
C THR A 215 10.32 -0.81 1.40
N ASP A 216 10.94 -1.63 2.25
CA ASP A 216 10.34 -2.83 2.82
C ASP A 216 10.26 -2.67 4.34
N PRO A 217 9.09 -2.32 4.92
CA PRO A 217 8.94 -2.13 6.37
C PRO A 217 9.15 -3.41 7.17
N ASN A 218 8.98 -4.56 6.51
CA ASN A 218 9.04 -5.86 7.13
C ASN A 218 9.77 -6.86 6.23
N LEU A 219 11.08 -6.65 6.05
CA LEU A 219 11.92 -7.42 5.15
C LEU A 219 11.78 -8.93 5.42
N LEU A 220 11.28 -9.65 4.42
CA LEU A 220 11.02 -11.10 4.47
C LEU A 220 10.11 -11.53 5.65
N GLY A 221 9.23 -10.65 6.13
CA GLY A 221 8.33 -10.95 7.24
C GLY A 221 9.00 -10.96 8.61
N SER A 222 10.18 -10.34 8.73
CA SER A 222 10.93 -10.24 9.98
C SER A 222 10.43 -9.09 10.89
N ARG A 223 11.34 -8.28 11.43
CA ARG A 223 11.05 -6.96 12.06
C ARG A 223 12.09 -5.94 11.61
N VAL A 224 12.79 -6.26 10.52
CA VAL A 224 13.85 -5.46 9.93
C VAL A 224 13.25 -4.66 8.80
N ARG A 225 13.52 -3.35 8.80
CA ARG A 225 13.18 -2.45 7.71
C ARG A 225 14.37 -2.33 6.76
N LEU A 226 14.08 -2.33 5.47
CA LEU A 226 15.02 -2.06 4.40
C LEU A 226 14.57 -0.81 3.64
N LEU A 227 15.51 0.10 3.39
CA LEU A 227 15.36 1.16 2.40
C LEU A 227 16.52 1.09 1.42
N ALA A 228 16.18 1.02 0.14
CA ALA A 228 17.14 1.10 -0.96
C ALA A 228 16.74 2.27 -1.86
N SER A 229 17.68 3.16 -2.19
CA SER A 229 17.43 4.21 -3.16
C SER A 229 18.62 4.52 -4.04
N TYR A 230 18.30 4.92 -5.26
CA TYR A 230 19.25 5.35 -6.28
C TYR A 230 18.75 6.64 -6.89
N ALA A 231 19.58 7.67 -6.86
CA ALA A 231 19.34 8.93 -7.52
C ALA A 231 20.45 9.23 -8.53
N ASP A 232 20.06 9.49 -9.78
CA ASP A 232 20.95 9.99 -10.82
C ASP A 232 20.63 11.46 -11.05
N ASN A 233 21.61 12.33 -10.76
CA ASN A 233 21.45 13.76 -10.93
C ASN A 233 22.52 14.32 -11.89
N SER A 234 22.18 15.42 -12.56
CA SER A 234 23.09 16.09 -13.49
C SER A 234 24.40 16.59 -12.86
N ASP A 235 24.43 16.75 -11.53
CA ASP A 235 25.59 17.16 -10.72
C ASP A 235 26.22 15.99 -9.93
N GLY A 236 25.72 14.76 -10.08
CA GLY A 236 26.26 13.57 -9.42
C GLY A 236 25.19 12.60 -8.92
N GLY A 237 25.60 11.37 -8.62
CA GLY A 237 24.70 10.30 -8.16
C GLY A 237 24.65 10.15 -6.64
N ARG A 238 23.58 9.52 -6.14
CA ARG A 238 23.47 9.06 -4.75
C ARG A 238 22.94 7.62 -4.72
N GLN A 239 23.55 6.80 -3.88
CA GLN A 239 23.06 5.48 -3.52
C GLN A 239 22.86 5.44 -2.01
N ARG A 240 21.73 4.87 -1.56
CA ARG A 240 21.46 4.65 -0.13
C ARG A 240 20.98 3.21 0.04
N LEU A 241 21.58 2.53 1.00
CA LEU A 241 21.09 1.26 1.54
C LEU A 241 21.03 1.43 3.04
N GLU A 242 19.87 1.12 3.62
CA GLU A 242 19.63 1.25 5.04
C GLU A 242 18.87 0.03 5.52
N VAL A 243 19.38 -0.57 6.59
CA VAL A 243 18.82 -1.75 7.22
C VAL A 243 18.75 -1.43 8.71
N GLU A 244 17.54 -1.42 9.26
CA GLU A 244 17.31 -1.08 10.67
C GLU A 244 16.28 -2.02 11.28
N ARG A 245 16.31 -2.18 12.60
CA ARG A 245 15.28 -2.92 13.34
C ARG A 245 14.58 -1.95 14.29
N PRO A 246 13.45 -1.34 13.89
CA PRO A 246 12.78 -0.39 14.76
C PRO A 246 12.25 -1.06 16.03
N PHE A 247 12.07 -0.26 17.08
CA PHE A 247 11.31 -0.67 18.25
C PHE A 247 9.82 -0.80 17.84
N TYR A 248 9.29 -2.02 17.85
CA TYR A 248 7.92 -2.29 17.38
C TYR A 248 6.94 -2.73 18.48
N SER A 249 7.45 -3.27 19.59
CA SER A 249 6.64 -3.80 20.69
C SER A 249 7.24 -3.47 22.06
N LEU A 250 6.40 -3.33 23.09
CA LEU A 250 6.82 -3.11 24.48
C LEU A 250 7.74 -4.21 25.04
N ASP A 251 7.70 -5.44 24.51
CA ASP A 251 8.61 -6.55 24.90
C ASP A 251 9.86 -6.65 24.00
N THR A 252 10.14 -5.62 23.20
CA THR A 252 11.31 -5.61 22.31
C THR A 252 12.59 -5.44 23.13
N ARG A 253 13.39 -6.51 23.23
CA ARG A 253 14.63 -6.52 24.04
C ARG A 253 15.83 -5.81 23.42
N TRP A 254 15.83 -5.57 22.11
CA TRP A 254 16.92 -4.93 21.38
C TRP A 254 16.37 -4.22 20.14
N ALA A 255 16.94 -3.08 19.75
CA ALA A 255 16.58 -2.31 18.56
C ALA A 255 17.85 -1.67 18.00
#